data_AF-A0A938NK31-F1
#
_entry.id   AF-A0A938NK31-F1
#
_cell.length_a   1.000
_cell.length_b   1.000
_cell.length_c   1.000
_cell.angle_alpha   90.00
_cell.angle_beta   90.00
_cell.angle_gamma   90.00
#
_symmetry.space_group_name_H-M   'P 1'
#
loop_
_entity.id
_entity.type
_entity.pdbx_description
1 polymer ?
#
loop_
_entity_poly.entity_id
_entity_poly.type
_entity_poly.pdbx_seq_one_letter_code
_entity_poly.pdbx_strand_id
1 'polypeptide(L)'
;MKLLKTMLPFWIVFSLAFFLLRIKDPFYGSLLMADIGDLGGITYLYATVGIIFSILAGFIIGNRWDRWNNLAVAVTGEVTALEELWLWSQHLSAGVTDAIHRAIREYLSLTIRRGWDPRATCDASADEDRALVSLRTGILDALQRPDLTFTISSIFSNFLRHRSGRLRTQPDDAEPQRQWNRLCDHAASRPR
;
A
#
# COMPACT_ATOMS: atom_id res chain seq x y z
N MET A 1 2.59 6.23 20.05
CA MET A 1 3.00 7.65 20.25
C MET A 1 3.01 8.52 18.99
N LYS A 2 3.31 8.01 17.78
CA LYS A 2 3.29 8.84 16.55
C LYS A 2 1.90 9.43 16.22
N LEU A 3 0.83 8.64 16.34
CA LEU A 3 -0.54 9.09 16.09
C LEU A 3 -1.00 10.22 17.04
N LEU A 4 -0.61 10.16 18.32
CA LEU A 4 -0.93 11.20 19.31
C LEU A 4 -0.26 12.54 18.95
N LYS A 5 0.98 12.49 18.44
CA LYS A 5 1.69 13.69 17.95
C LYS A 5 1.05 14.31 16.72
N THR A 6 0.46 13.52 15.83
CA THR A 6 -0.23 14.03 14.64
C THR A 6 -1.60 14.63 14.97
N MET A 7 -2.27 14.10 15.99
CA MET A 7 -3.59 14.55 16.45
C MET A 7 -3.53 15.81 17.33
N LEU A 8 -2.44 15.99 18.09
CA LEU A 8 -2.25 17.13 18.99
C LEU A 8 -2.36 18.52 18.32
N PRO A 9 -1.69 18.82 17.18
CA PRO A 9 -1.79 20.13 16.54
C PRO A 9 -3.20 20.41 16.02
N PHE A 10 -3.93 19.38 15.58
CA PHE A 10 -5.31 19.52 15.15
C PHE A 10 -6.21 19.95 16.32
N TRP A 11 -6.01 19.34 17.50
CA TRP A 11 -6.71 19.70 18.73
C TRP A 11 -6.42 21.13 19.17
N ILE A 12 -5.15 21.56 19.07
CA ILE A 12 -4.72 22.92 19.42
C ILE A 12 -5.30 23.94 18.45
N VAL A 13 -5.22 23.70 17.14
CA VAL A 13 -5.78 24.59 16.11
C VAL A 13 -7.29 24.68 16.24
N PHE A 14 -7.98 23.56 16.48
CA PHE A 14 -9.42 23.53 16.69
C PHE A 14 -9.82 24.33 17.95
N SER A 15 -9.11 24.12 19.06
CA SER A 15 -9.35 24.86 20.31
C SER A 15 -9.06 26.35 20.15
N LEU A 16 -8.01 26.72 19.42
CA LEU A 16 -7.63 28.12 19.17
C LEU A 16 -8.62 28.81 18.23
N ALA A 17 -9.05 28.15 17.15
CA ALA A 17 -10.08 28.66 16.25
C ALA A 17 -11.39 28.90 17.01
N PHE A 18 -11.78 27.97 17.89
CA PHE A 18 -12.96 28.10 18.75
C PHE A 18 -12.81 29.26 19.75
N PHE A 19 -11.64 29.40 20.38
CA PHE A 19 -11.35 30.50 21.29
C PHE A 19 -11.42 31.87 20.57
N LEU A 20 -10.93 31.96 19.34
CA LEU A 20 -10.98 33.18 18.53
C LEU A 20 -12.40 33.52 18.08
N LEU A 21 -13.21 32.53 17.68
CA LEU A 21 -14.64 32.72 17.39
C LEU A 21 -15.41 33.21 18.63
N ARG A 22 -15.05 32.73 19.83
CA ARG A 22 -15.68 33.17 21.08
C ARG A 22 -15.36 34.61 21.46
N ILE A 23 -14.19 35.13 21.08
CA ILE A 23 -13.73 36.45 21.50
C ILE A 23 -14.16 37.57 20.53
N LYS A 24 -14.27 37.26 19.23
CA LYS A 24 -14.38 38.31 18.20
C LYS A 24 -15.80 38.79 17.84
N ASP A 25 -16.86 38.13 18.29
CA ASP A 25 -18.21 38.47 17.81
C ASP A 25 -19.18 38.95 18.90
N PRO A 26 -19.27 40.27 19.16
CA PRO A 26 -20.42 40.85 19.85
C PRO A 26 -21.71 40.79 19.01
N PHE A 27 -21.61 40.55 17.69
CA PHE A 27 -22.76 40.49 16.76
C PHE A 27 -23.54 39.16 16.83
N TYR A 28 -22.88 38.05 17.17
CA TYR A 28 -23.55 36.77 17.41
C TYR A 28 -24.16 36.67 18.81
N GLY A 29 -23.85 37.61 19.70
CA GLY A 29 -24.38 37.64 21.08
C GLY A 29 -25.91 37.70 21.14
N SER A 30 -26.57 38.36 20.18
CA SER A 30 -28.04 38.44 20.14
C SER A 30 -28.73 37.18 19.59
N LEU A 31 -28.11 36.50 18.61
CA LEU A 31 -28.60 35.22 18.08
C LEU A 31 -28.31 34.05 19.03
N LEU A 32 -27.14 34.04 19.69
CA LEU A 32 -26.80 33.03 20.70
C LEU A 32 -27.54 33.26 22.03
N MET A 33 -27.79 34.50 22.45
CA MET A 33 -28.58 34.76 23.68
C MET A 33 -30.06 34.46 23.52
N ALA A 34 -30.62 34.59 22.31
CA ALA A 34 -31.99 34.14 22.04
C ALA A 34 -32.12 32.60 22.16
N ASP A 35 -31.06 31.86 21.82
CA ASP A 35 -30.97 30.39 21.89
C ASP A 35 -30.48 29.85 23.25
N ILE A 36 -29.89 30.68 24.11
CA ILE A 36 -29.48 30.30 25.48
C ILE A 36 -30.70 30.16 26.40
N GLY A 37 -31.82 30.81 26.08
CA GLY A 37 -33.11 30.53 26.71
C GLY A 37 -33.69 29.16 26.34
N ASP A 38 -33.18 28.54 25.27
CA ASP A 38 -33.71 27.31 24.69
C ASP A 38 -32.60 26.25 24.47
N LEU A 39 -31.66 26.10 25.42
CA LEU A 39 -30.67 25.00 25.57
C LEU A 39 -29.87 24.49 24.31
N GLY A 40 -30.00 25.12 23.15
CA GLY A 40 -29.82 24.45 21.85
C GLY A 40 -28.58 24.87 21.06
N GLY A 41 -28.11 26.11 21.18
CA GLY A 41 -27.08 26.66 20.29
C GLY A 41 -25.71 25.98 20.39
N ILE A 42 -25.23 25.68 21.61
CA ILE A 42 -23.94 25.00 21.81
C ILE A 42 -24.02 23.54 21.36
N THR A 43 -25.09 22.84 21.76
CA THR A 43 -25.35 21.45 21.39
C THR A 43 -25.48 21.28 19.88
N TYR A 44 -26.14 22.23 19.21
CA TYR A 44 -26.27 22.27 17.75
C TYR A 44 -24.91 22.38 17.05
N LEU A 45 -24.03 23.29 17.50
CA LEU A 45 -22.70 23.45 16.91
C LEU A 45 -21.84 22.18 17.09
N TYR A 46 -21.87 21.55 18.27
CA TYR A 46 -21.20 20.26 18.49
C TYR A 46 -21.77 19.15 17.60
N ALA A 47 -23.10 19.11 17.43
CA ALA A 47 -23.75 18.14 16.55
C ALA A 47 -23.33 18.34 15.08
N THR A 48 -23.32 19.58 14.59
CA THR A 48 -22.89 19.90 13.21
C THR A 48 -21.44 19.50 12.98
N VAL A 49 -20.53 19.84 13.90
CA VAL A 49 -19.12 19.45 13.83
C VAL A 49 -18.98 17.93 13.86
N GLY A 50 -19.67 17.25 14.77
CA GLY A 50 -19.66 15.79 14.88
C GLY A 50 -20.14 15.09 13.60
N ILE A 51 -21.16 15.64 12.94
CA ILE A 51 -21.65 15.15 11.64
C ILE A 51 -20.57 15.29 10.57
N ILE A 52 -19.93 16.46 10.44
CA ILE A 52 -18.86 16.68 9.46
C ILE A 52 -17.69 15.71 9.68
N PHE A 53 -17.25 15.53 10.94
CA PHE A 53 -16.19 14.57 11.27
C PHE A 53 -16.60 13.12 10.98
N SER A 54 -17.83 12.73 11.25
CA SER A 54 -18.32 11.38 10.98
C SER A 54 -18.34 11.08 9.49
N ILE A 55 -18.77 12.04 8.66
CA ILE A 55 -18.73 11.93 7.20
C ILE A 55 -17.28 11.78 6.72
N LEU A 56 -16.38 12.64 7.18
CA LEU A 56 -14.95 12.59 6.80
C LEU A 56 -14.29 11.27 7.23
N ALA A 57 -14.59 10.81 8.45
CA ALA A 57 -14.12 9.53 8.96
C ALA A 57 -14.64 8.37 8.11
N GLY A 58 -15.91 8.39 7.70
CA GLY A 58 -16.50 7.40 6.79
C GLY A 58 -15.73 7.32 5.47
N PHE A 59 -15.40 8.45 4.85
CA PHE A 59 -14.60 8.48 3.62
C PHE A 59 -13.18 7.95 3.83
N ILE A 60 -12.51 8.33 4.93
CA ILE A 60 -11.15 7.86 5.23
C ILE A 60 -11.13 6.34 5.45
N ILE A 61 -12.09 5.84 6.23
CA ILE A 61 -12.22 4.40 6.52
C ILE A 61 -12.53 3.64 5.23
N GLY A 62 -13.47 4.11 4.43
CA GLY A 62 -13.80 3.51 3.13
C GLY A 62 -12.59 3.43 2.21
N ASN A 63 -11.87 4.55 2.02
CA ASN A 63 -10.67 4.56 1.18
C ASN A 63 -9.56 3.65 1.72
N ARG A 64 -9.34 3.63 3.05
CA ARG A 64 -8.37 2.71 3.68
C ARG A 64 -8.76 1.26 3.48
N TRP A 65 -10.05 0.95 3.59
CA TRP A 65 -10.61 -0.38 3.40
C TRP A 65 -10.42 -0.86 1.97
N ASP A 66 -10.77 -0.05 0.98
CA ASP A 66 -10.61 -0.39 -0.44
C ASP A 66 -9.14 -0.64 -0.79
N ARG A 67 -8.23 0.18 -0.26
CA ARG A 67 -6.78 -0.03 -0.44
C ARG A 67 -6.31 -1.34 0.15
N TRP A 68 -6.76 -1.68 1.36
CA TRP A 68 -6.41 -2.95 2.00
C TRP A 68 -6.99 -4.14 1.23
N ASN A 69 -8.24 -4.04 0.78
CA ASN A 69 -8.89 -5.07 -0.03
C ASN A 69 -8.15 -5.28 -1.35
N ASN A 70 -7.76 -4.20 -2.04
CA ASN A 70 -6.98 -4.29 -3.27
C ASN A 70 -5.60 -4.91 -3.06
N LEU A 71 -4.92 -4.59 -1.95
CA LEU A 71 -3.65 -5.22 -1.57
C LEU A 71 -3.85 -6.72 -1.31
N ALA A 72 -4.90 -7.10 -0.58
CA ALA A 72 -5.23 -8.49 -0.30
C ALA A 72 -5.51 -9.26 -1.60
N VAL A 73 -6.31 -8.71 -2.50
CA VAL A 73 -6.58 -9.31 -3.83
C VAL A 73 -5.30 -9.46 -4.65
N ALA A 74 -4.41 -8.46 -4.63
CA ALA A 74 -3.14 -8.53 -5.34
C ALA A 74 -2.22 -9.62 -4.77
N VAL A 75 -2.07 -9.71 -3.44
CA VAL A 75 -1.25 -10.74 -2.79
C VAL A 75 -1.82 -12.13 -3.04
N THR A 76 -3.13 -12.32 -2.88
CA THR A 76 -3.78 -13.61 -3.13
C THR A 76 -3.58 -14.03 -4.58
N GLY A 77 -3.79 -13.14 -5.55
CA GLY A 77 -3.57 -13.47 -6.96
C GLY A 77 -2.11 -13.78 -7.31
N GLU A 78 -1.15 -13.14 -6.63
CA GLU A 78 0.27 -13.44 -6.77
C GLU A 78 0.59 -14.86 -6.28
N VAL A 79 0.06 -15.25 -5.10
CA VAL A 79 0.24 -16.59 -4.53
C VAL A 79 -0.45 -17.65 -5.37
N THR A 80 -1.69 -17.42 -5.82
CA THR A 80 -2.42 -18.36 -6.68
C THR A 80 -1.68 -18.61 -8.00
N ALA A 81 -1.12 -17.57 -8.63
CA ALA A 81 -0.35 -17.75 -9.86
C ALA A 81 0.96 -18.53 -9.62
N LEU A 82 1.62 -18.35 -8.47
CA LEU A 82 2.79 -19.15 -8.09
C LEU A 82 2.42 -20.62 -7.79
N GLU A 83 1.27 -20.86 -7.16
CA GLU A 83 0.74 -22.20 -6.92
C GLU A 83 0.40 -22.91 -8.24
N GLU A 84 -0.28 -22.22 -9.16
CA GLU A 84 -0.53 -22.75 -10.51
C GLU A 84 0.78 -23.09 -11.21
N LEU A 85 1.78 -22.20 -11.17
CA LEU A 85 3.09 -22.45 -11.77
C LEU A 85 3.77 -23.69 -11.13
N TRP A 86 3.66 -23.84 -9.81
CA TRP A 86 4.17 -25.00 -9.09
C TRP A 86 3.51 -26.30 -9.57
N LEU A 87 2.18 -26.34 -9.64
CA LEU A 87 1.42 -27.51 -10.12
C LEU A 87 1.75 -27.85 -11.58
N TRP A 88 1.83 -26.84 -12.45
CA TRP A 88 2.19 -27.03 -13.85
C TRP A 88 3.63 -27.55 -14.01
N SER A 89 4.55 -27.14 -13.15
CA SER A 89 5.94 -27.59 -13.20
C SER A 89 6.11 -29.10 -12.98
N GLN A 90 5.14 -29.79 -12.39
CA GLN A 90 5.14 -31.25 -12.21
C GLN A 90 5.06 -32.01 -13.53
N HIS A 91 4.58 -31.38 -14.60
CA HIS A 91 4.48 -31.95 -15.94
C HIS A 91 5.76 -31.74 -16.77
N LEU A 92 6.76 -31.07 -16.19
CA LEU A 92 8.05 -30.78 -16.82
C LEU A 92 9.09 -31.84 -16.41
N SER A 93 10.27 -31.78 -17.03
CA SER A 93 11.39 -32.64 -16.64
C SER A 93 11.86 -32.30 -15.22
N ALA A 94 12.28 -33.30 -14.44
CA ALA A 94 12.67 -33.14 -13.03
C ALA A 94 13.63 -31.96 -12.75
N GLY A 95 14.65 -31.76 -13.60
CA GLY A 95 15.61 -30.66 -13.44
C GLY A 95 14.98 -29.27 -13.56
N VAL A 96 13.95 -29.13 -14.41
CA VAL A 96 13.17 -27.90 -14.59
C VAL A 96 12.22 -27.69 -13.42
N THR A 97 11.52 -28.74 -13.00
CA THR A 97 10.63 -28.72 -11.84
C THR A 97 11.37 -28.23 -10.59
N ASP A 98 12.56 -28.78 -10.31
CA ASP A 98 13.39 -28.39 -9.18
C ASP A 98 13.86 -26.93 -9.26
N ALA A 99 14.20 -26.46 -10.47
CA ALA A 99 14.60 -25.07 -10.70
C ALA A 99 13.44 -24.10 -10.42
N ILE A 100 12.25 -24.40 -10.94
CA ILE A 100 11.03 -23.60 -10.71
C ILE A 100 10.68 -23.60 -9.22
N HIS A 101 10.66 -24.76 -8.57
CA HIS A 101 10.37 -24.88 -7.14
C HIS A 101 11.34 -24.06 -6.28
N ARG A 102 12.63 -24.11 -6.60
CA ARG A 102 13.67 -23.35 -5.89
C ARG A 102 13.46 -21.85 -6.06
N ALA A 103 13.21 -21.39 -7.28
CA ALA A 103 13.00 -19.98 -7.58
C ALA A 103 11.72 -19.43 -6.94
N ILE A 104 10.62 -20.20 -6.93
CA ILE A 104 9.39 -19.84 -6.21
C ILE A 104 9.66 -19.69 -4.71
N ARG A 105 10.38 -20.65 -4.11
CA ARG A 105 10.72 -20.63 -2.68
C ARG A 105 11.61 -19.44 -2.33
N GLU A 106 12.62 -19.16 -3.14
CA GLU A 106 13.51 -18.02 -2.97
C GLU A 106 12.74 -16.70 -3.04
N TYR A 107 11.91 -16.53 -4.08
CA TYR A 107 11.05 -15.36 -4.24
C TYR A 107 10.10 -15.15 -3.06
N LEU A 108 9.39 -16.19 -2.62
CA LEU A 108 8.50 -16.11 -1.46
C LEU A 108 9.26 -15.76 -0.18
N SER A 109 10.44 -16.35 0.02
CA SER A 109 11.26 -16.08 1.21
C SER A 109 11.71 -14.62 1.28
N LEU A 110 12.09 -14.03 0.14
CA LEU A 110 12.46 -12.62 0.04
C LEU A 110 11.25 -11.70 0.23
N THR A 111 10.14 -12.04 -0.43
CA THR A 111 8.89 -11.28 -0.37
C THR A 111 8.35 -11.21 1.06
N ILE A 112 8.32 -12.33 1.78
CA ILE A 112 7.85 -12.39 3.17
C ILE A 112 8.80 -11.66 4.12
N ARG A 113 10.12 -11.83 3.94
CA ARG A 113 11.12 -11.24 4.86
C ARG A 113 11.31 -9.76 4.67
N ARG A 114 11.22 -9.25 3.44
CA ARG A 114 11.68 -7.89 3.09
C ARG A 114 10.68 -7.11 2.26
N GLY A 115 9.95 -7.76 1.35
CA GLY A 115 9.05 -7.08 0.42
C GLY A 115 7.88 -6.33 1.06
N TRP A 116 7.56 -6.64 2.32
CA TRP A 116 6.44 -6.04 3.04
C TRP A 116 6.89 -4.97 4.04
N ASP A 117 8.21 -4.78 4.24
CA ASP A 117 8.72 -3.70 5.07
C ASP A 117 8.76 -2.40 4.24
N PRO A 118 7.96 -1.36 4.58
CA PRO A 118 8.02 -0.07 3.88
C PRO A 118 9.38 0.65 4.06
N ARG A 119 10.27 0.15 4.93
CA ARG A 119 11.66 0.62 5.10
C ARG A 119 12.68 -0.26 4.40
N ALA A 120 12.26 -1.26 3.63
CA ALA A 120 13.16 -2.09 2.86
C ALA A 120 14.09 -1.20 2.02
N THR A 121 15.40 -1.36 2.25
CA THR A 121 16.46 -0.60 1.57
C THR A 121 16.44 -0.87 0.06
N CYS A 122 17.03 0.02 -0.76
CA CYS A 122 17.14 -0.15 -2.21
C CYS A 122 17.67 -1.55 -2.61
N ASP A 123 18.54 -2.14 -1.78
CA ASP A 123 19.08 -3.50 -1.96
C ASP A 123 18.01 -4.61 -1.89
N ALA A 124 16.99 -4.46 -1.05
CA ALA A 124 15.94 -5.46 -0.88
C ALA A 124 15.03 -5.55 -2.11
N SER A 125 14.72 -4.41 -2.74
CA SER A 125 13.99 -4.38 -4.02
C SER A 125 14.83 -5.02 -5.14
N ALA A 126 16.14 -4.75 -5.15
CA ALA A 126 17.05 -5.31 -6.14
C ALA A 126 17.22 -6.84 -5.99
N ASP A 127 17.20 -7.36 -4.77
CA ASP A 127 17.26 -8.79 -4.50
C ASP A 127 15.98 -9.51 -4.97
N GLU A 128 14.79 -8.92 -4.76
CA GLU A 128 13.53 -9.46 -5.29
C GLU A 128 13.48 -9.46 -6.82
N ASP A 129 13.94 -8.37 -7.45
CA ASP A 129 13.99 -8.30 -8.91
C ASP A 129 15.01 -9.29 -9.49
N ARG A 130 16.13 -9.53 -8.80
CA ARG A 130 17.09 -10.59 -9.18
C ARG A 130 16.47 -11.99 -9.09
N ALA A 131 15.73 -12.28 -8.01
CA ALA A 131 15.01 -13.55 -7.88
C ALA A 131 13.96 -13.73 -8.99
N LEU A 132 13.28 -12.65 -9.39
CA LEU A 132 12.34 -12.66 -10.51
C LEU A 132 13.00 -12.90 -11.85
N VAL A 133 14.16 -12.30 -12.09
CA VAL A 133 14.95 -12.56 -13.30
C VAL A 133 15.34 -14.04 -13.33
N SER A 134 15.78 -14.61 -12.20
CA SER A 134 16.12 -16.03 -12.11
C SER A 134 14.91 -16.94 -12.37
N LEU A 135 13.73 -16.58 -11.85
CA LEU A 135 12.49 -17.32 -12.11
C LEU A 135 12.11 -17.22 -13.60
N ARG A 136 12.23 -16.04 -14.20
CA ARG A 136 11.97 -15.83 -15.64
C ARG A 136 12.93 -16.64 -16.51
N THR A 137 14.22 -16.64 -16.21
CA THR A 137 15.21 -17.40 -16.99
C THR A 137 14.97 -18.90 -16.85
N GLY A 138 14.69 -19.39 -15.64
CA GLY A 138 14.36 -20.81 -15.42
C GLY A 138 13.09 -21.24 -16.15
N ILE A 139 12.08 -20.37 -16.22
CA ILE A 139 10.88 -20.59 -17.03
C ILE A 139 11.23 -20.57 -18.52
N LEU A 140 11.97 -19.58 -19.02
CA LEU A 140 12.29 -19.51 -20.46
C LEU A 140 13.12 -20.71 -20.94
N ASP A 141 14.06 -21.19 -20.14
CA ASP A 141 14.83 -22.40 -20.44
C ASP A 141 13.95 -23.66 -20.43
N ALA A 142 12.93 -23.70 -19.57
CA ALA A 142 11.92 -24.75 -19.53
C ALA A 142 10.97 -24.76 -20.74
N LEU A 143 10.73 -23.58 -21.34
CA LEU A 143 9.76 -23.37 -22.41
C LEU A 143 10.25 -23.79 -23.80
N GLN A 144 11.35 -24.54 -23.91
CA GLN A 144 11.79 -25.15 -25.17
C GLN A 144 10.77 -26.13 -25.77
N ARG A 145 9.69 -26.47 -25.04
CA ARG A 145 8.54 -27.24 -25.52
C ARG A 145 7.35 -26.32 -25.89
N PRO A 146 6.94 -26.26 -27.17
CA PRO A 146 5.98 -25.27 -27.69
C PRO A 146 4.53 -25.47 -27.21
N ASP A 147 4.18 -26.66 -26.75
CA ASP A 147 2.85 -27.07 -26.27
C ASP A 147 2.50 -26.50 -24.88
N LEU A 148 3.51 -26.23 -24.04
CA LEU A 148 3.32 -25.69 -22.69
C LEU A 148 3.63 -24.19 -22.59
N THR A 149 4.17 -23.59 -23.67
CA THR A 149 4.63 -22.20 -23.69
C THR A 149 3.53 -21.19 -23.40
N PHE A 150 2.37 -21.37 -24.02
CA PHE A 150 1.27 -20.42 -23.88
C PHE A 150 0.71 -20.38 -22.45
N THR A 151 0.51 -21.55 -21.84
CA THR A 151 -0.06 -21.66 -20.49
C THR A 151 0.90 -21.15 -19.43
N ILE A 152 2.18 -21.55 -19.47
CA ILE A 152 3.16 -21.09 -18.49
C ILE A 152 3.42 -19.58 -18.62
N SER A 153 3.44 -19.06 -19.86
CA SER A 153 3.57 -17.61 -20.11
C SER A 153 2.37 -16.82 -19.59
N SER A 154 1.14 -17.34 -19.75
CA SER A 154 -0.06 -16.66 -19.26
C SER A 154 -0.12 -16.64 -17.72
N ILE A 155 0.25 -17.75 -17.06
CA ILE A 155 0.38 -17.82 -15.61
C ILE A 155 1.44 -16.84 -15.11
N PHE A 156 2.62 -16.80 -15.76
CA PHE A 156 3.69 -15.89 -15.38
C PHE A 156 3.29 -14.42 -15.59
N SER A 157 2.58 -14.10 -16.67
CA SER A 157 2.03 -12.76 -16.92
C SER A 157 1.00 -12.36 -15.86
N ASN A 158 0.11 -13.27 -15.47
CA ASN A 158 -0.85 -13.04 -14.38
C ASN A 158 -0.12 -12.76 -13.06
N PHE A 159 0.89 -13.55 -12.73
CA PHE A 159 1.75 -13.32 -11.58
C PHE A 159 2.37 -11.92 -11.59
N LEU A 160 3.00 -11.50 -12.70
CA LEU A 160 3.58 -10.16 -12.82
C LEU A 160 2.54 -9.05 -12.69
N ARG A 161 1.33 -9.24 -13.23
CA ARG A 161 0.21 -8.30 -13.10
C ARG A 161 -0.16 -8.10 -11.64
N HIS A 162 -0.33 -9.20 -10.89
CA HIS A 162 -0.67 -9.16 -9.46
C HIS A 162 0.45 -8.52 -8.62
N ARG A 163 1.71 -8.86 -8.88
CA ARG A 163 2.86 -8.17 -8.25
C ARG A 163 2.83 -6.66 -8.49
N SER A 164 2.59 -6.22 -9.72
CA SER A 164 2.51 -4.78 -10.00
C SER A 164 1.36 -4.11 -9.25
N GLY A 165 0.23 -4.80 -9.08
CA GLY A 165 -0.90 -4.33 -8.28
C GLY A 165 -0.55 -4.18 -6.79
N ARG A 166 0.20 -5.14 -6.23
CA ARG A 166 0.72 -5.08 -4.86
C ARG A 166 1.64 -3.87 -4.67
N LEU A 167 2.60 -3.69 -5.57
CA LEU A 167 3.55 -2.57 -5.51
C LEU A 167 2.86 -1.20 -5.64
N ARG A 168 1.77 -1.08 -6.41
CA ARG A 168 0.98 0.15 -6.53
C ARG A 168 0.10 0.46 -5.32
N THR A 169 -0.35 -0.57 -4.59
CA THR A 169 -1.26 -0.41 -3.44
C THR A 169 -0.52 -0.18 -2.13
N GLN A 170 0.76 -0.56 -2.08
CA GLN A 170 1.66 -0.21 -0.98
C GLN A 170 1.65 1.32 -0.79
N PRO A 171 1.42 1.82 0.43
CA PRO A 171 1.34 3.25 0.68
C PRO A 171 2.60 3.95 0.20
N ASP A 172 2.40 4.83 -0.78
CA ASP A 172 3.30 5.90 -1.18
C ASP A 172 3.35 6.92 -0.01
N ASP A 173 3.78 6.49 1.17
CA ASP A 173 3.98 7.35 2.34
C ASP A 173 5.24 8.21 2.14
N ALA A 174 5.63 8.57 0.91
CA ALA A 174 6.95 9.08 0.70
C ALA A 174 7.17 9.78 -0.67
N GLU A 175 6.72 11.03 -0.75
CA GLU A 175 7.50 12.07 -1.44
C GLU A 175 9.02 11.97 -1.07
N PRO A 176 9.39 11.61 0.18
CA PRO A 176 10.75 11.17 0.52
C PRO A 176 11.28 9.90 -0.19
N GLN A 177 10.46 8.92 -0.62
CA GLN A 177 10.91 7.70 -1.33
C GLN A 177 11.20 8.03 -2.78
N ARG A 178 10.40 8.91 -3.41
CA ARG A 178 10.72 9.41 -4.76
C ARG A 178 11.98 10.25 -4.77
N GLN A 179 12.26 10.96 -3.68
CA GLN A 179 13.54 11.66 -3.49
C GLN A 179 14.68 10.67 -3.20
N TRP A 180 14.43 9.61 -2.43
CA TRP A 180 15.38 8.53 -2.16
C TRP A 180 15.71 7.65 -3.38
N ASN A 181 14.74 7.30 -4.22
CA ASN A 181 14.96 6.55 -5.45
C ASN A 181 15.80 7.35 -6.44
N ARG A 182 15.57 8.67 -6.55
CA ARG A 182 16.46 9.58 -7.31
C ARG A 182 17.89 9.61 -6.76
N LEU A 183 18.08 9.46 -5.44
CA LEU A 183 19.40 9.36 -4.82
C LEU A 183 20.06 7.99 -5.06
N CYS A 184 19.29 6.90 -5.05
CA CYS A 184 19.78 5.56 -5.37
C CYS A 184 20.21 5.45 -6.84
N ASP A 185 19.45 6.03 -7.78
CA ASP A 185 19.82 6.06 -9.21
C ASP A 185 21.13 6.82 -9.45
N HIS A 186 21.36 7.92 -8.72
CA HIS A 186 22.62 8.67 -8.78
C HIS A 186 23.82 7.98 -8.12
N ALA A 187 23.58 7.13 -7.11
CA ALA A 187 24.65 6.37 -6.45
C ALA A 187 25.13 5.19 -7.32
N ALA A 188 24.21 4.52 -8.03
CA ALA A 188 24.52 3.41 -8.92
C ALA A 188 25.23 3.84 -10.22
N SER A 189 25.05 5.09 -10.66
CA SER A 189 25.65 5.62 -11.89
C SER A 189 27.05 6.21 -11.73
N ARG A 190 27.65 6.19 -10.53
CA ARG A 190 29.04 6.64 -10.36
C ARG A 190 30.02 5.51 -10.68
N PRO A 191 30.82 5.61 -11.76
CA PRO A 191 31.92 4.67 -11.98
C PRO A 191 32.92 4.78 -10.83
N ARG A 192 33.41 3.63 -10.37
CA ARG A 192 34.48 3.53 -9.36
C ARG A 192 35.80 4.07 -9.89
#